data_AF-A0A1G2VTT6-F1
#
_entry.id   AF-A0A1G2VTT6-F1
#
_cell.length_a   1.000
_cell.length_b   1.000
_cell.length_c   1.000
_cell.angle_alpha   90.00
_cell.angle_beta   90.00
_cell.angle_gamma   90.00
#
_symmetry.space_group_name_H-M   'P 1'
#
loop_
_entity.id
_entity.type
_entity.pdbx_description
1 polymer ?
#
loop_
_entity_poly.entity_id
_entity_poly.type
_entity_poly.pdbx_seq_one_letter_code
_entity_poly.pdbx_strand_id
1 'polypeptide(L)'
;AADDRRVGILDPADGTGEVGLDAEQVGRRLAVRFTLRVENDRIEAIRYQVFGCGFTIAACAAAAELAEGQPLDAALSLAAATVNSTLGGLPDERRYCAELAVAALHASVRSARDGGTVQASLNPSSEEEPSPRVSADDPVYRALLDSPPPSGISPEDRHLFACPLAVASAEPYDTAEALGLTPQELASLLKTYFPGVDPARVAARPGSVPETPPAANVDILAILFSHLPKDGNGREIQSALWLARILAARAAHPGHLWVAMGLFERPELTAAIRRHLPSLAAANHQGMRWKRYLFKQVCDRTGGRMCKSPNCGICSDYALCFGPD
;
A
#
# COMPACT_ATOMS: atom_id res chain seq x y z
N ALA A 1 10.06 13.45 -15.42
CA ALA A 1 10.53 13.79 -14.06
C ALA A 1 11.77 14.68 -14.05
N ALA A 2 12.58 14.69 -15.11
CA ALA A 2 13.77 15.57 -15.21
C ALA A 2 13.47 17.01 -15.69
N ASP A 3 12.21 17.33 -16.00
CA ASP A 3 11.80 18.69 -16.37
C ASP A 3 11.28 19.41 -15.12
N ASP A 4 12.06 20.35 -14.60
CA ASP A 4 11.79 21.14 -13.39
C ASP A 4 11.38 22.59 -13.70
N ARG A 5 11.26 22.96 -14.99
CA ARG A 5 11.03 24.34 -15.44
C ARG A 5 9.78 24.99 -14.86
N ARG A 6 8.79 24.19 -14.47
CA ARG A 6 7.49 24.62 -13.93
C ARG A 6 7.29 24.26 -12.46
N VAL A 7 8.33 23.80 -11.77
CA VAL A 7 8.27 23.53 -10.33
C VAL A 7 8.32 24.85 -9.56
N GLY A 8 7.48 24.99 -8.54
CA GLY A 8 7.46 26.15 -7.65
C GLY A 8 6.07 26.77 -7.49
N ILE A 9 6.05 28.05 -7.11
CA ILE A 9 4.85 28.85 -6.87
C ILE A 9 4.98 30.16 -7.65
N LEU A 10 3.87 30.67 -8.18
CA LEU A 10 3.75 32.05 -8.63
C LEU A 10 3.22 32.92 -7.48
N ASP A 11 3.88 34.03 -7.22
CA ASP A 11 3.42 35.05 -6.26
C ASP A 11 3.67 36.45 -6.84
N PRO A 12 2.62 37.25 -7.10
CA PRO A 12 1.20 36.89 -7.00
C PRO A 12 0.77 35.89 -8.08
N ALA A 13 -0.24 35.07 -7.76
CA ALA A 13 -0.95 34.20 -8.69
C ALA A 13 -2.41 34.66 -8.83
N ASP A 14 -2.95 34.57 -10.03
CA ASP A 14 -4.35 34.88 -10.32
C ASP A 14 -5.25 33.70 -9.92
N GLY A 15 -4.74 32.47 -9.99
CA GLY A 15 -5.47 31.27 -9.56
C GLY A 15 -4.59 30.28 -8.80
N THR A 16 -5.12 29.71 -7.72
CA THR A 16 -4.49 28.65 -6.92
C THR A 16 -5.45 27.49 -6.71
N GLY A 17 -5.03 26.30 -7.14
CA GLY A 17 -5.80 25.07 -7.04
C GLY A 17 -5.04 24.00 -6.30
N GLU A 18 -5.72 23.30 -5.40
CA GLU A 18 -5.09 22.34 -4.49
C GLU A 18 -5.90 21.05 -4.38
N VAL A 19 -5.20 19.92 -4.24
CA VAL A 19 -5.77 18.62 -3.87
C VAL A 19 -4.88 18.00 -2.80
N GLY A 20 -5.49 17.43 -1.76
CA GLY A 20 -4.77 16.70 -0.69
C GLY A 20 -3.98 17.58 0.28
N LEU A 21 -4.22 18.90 0.27
CA LEU A 21 -3.61 19.88 1.19
C LEU A 21 -4.55 20.34 2.30
N ASP A 22 -5.68 19.67 2.49
CA ASP A 22 -6.54 19.93 3.65
C ASP A 22 -5.80 19.61 4.97
N ALA A 23 -6.17 20.31 6.05
CA ALA A 23 -5.46 20.24 7.33
C ALA A 23 -5.41 18.83 7.96
N GLU A 24 -6.30 17.92 7.54
CA GLU A 24 -6.36 16.54 8.03
C GLU A 24 -5.46 15.59 7.22
N GLN A 25 -5.12 15.96 5.98
CA GLN A 25 -4.38 15.14 5.01
C GLN A 25 -2.92 15.57 4.78
N VAL A 26 -2.54 16.78 5.21
CA VAL A 26 -1.15 17.28 5.15
C VAL A 26 -0.18 16.26 5.75
N GLY A 27 0.79 15.82 4.93
CA GLY A 27 1.85 14.89 5.33
C GLY A 27 1.45 13.41 5.37
N ARG A 28 0.19 13.05 5.06
CA ARG A 28 -0.32 11.67 5.10
C ARG A 28 -0.68 11.09 3.72
N ARG A 29 -0.99 11.95 2.74
CA ARG A 29 -1.44 11.57 1.37
C ARG A 29 -0.72 12.36 0.28
N LEU A 30 -0.97 11.97 -0.98
CA LEU A 30 -0.52 12.69 -2.17
C LEU A 30 -1.14 14.09 -2.18
N ALA A 31 -0.33 15.10 -2.45
CA ALA A 31 -0.79 16.47 -2.54
C ALA A 31 -0.25 17.17 -3.78
N VAL A 32 -1.09 17.96 -4.44
CA VAL A 32 -0.74 18.73 -5.63
C VAL A 32 -1.30 20.14 -5.48
N ARG A 33 -0.48 21.13 -5.80
CA ARG A 33 -0.87 22.53 -5.94
C ARG A 33 -0.48 23.02 -7.33
N PHE A 34 -1.38 23.75 -7.98
CA PHE A 34 -1.09 24.57 -9.15
C PHE A 34 -1.34 26.04 -8.85
N THR A 35 -0.45 26.90 -9.34
CA THR A 35 -0.62 28.35 -9.36
C THR A 35 -0.49 28.88 -10.77
N LEU A 36 -1.39 29.76 -11.18
CA LEU A 36 -1.50 30.32 -12.53
C LEU A 36 -1.34 31.83 -12.53
N ARG A 37 -0.77 32.36 -13.61
CA ARG A 37 -0.94 33.75 -14.04
C ARG A 37 -1.72 33.78 -15.33
N VAL A 38 -2.68 34.70 -15.42
CA VAL A 38 -3.62 34.79 -16.53
C VAL A 38 -3.51 36.15 -17.21
N GLU A 39 -3.35 36.14 -18.52
CA GLU A 39 -3.37 37.33 -19.36
C GLU A 39 -4.29 37.09 -20.56
N ASN A 40 -5.21 38.00 -20.84
CA ASN A 40 -6.14 37.90 -21.99
C ASN A 40 -6.87 36.54 -22.10
N ASP A 41 -7.39 36.04 -20.96
CA ASP A 41 -8.08 34.74 -20.82
C ASP A 41 -7.21 33.51 -21.20
N ARG A 42 -5.88 33.66 -21.12
CA ARG A 42 -4.89 32.60 -21.35
C ARG A 42 -3.97 32.42 -20.16
N ILE A 43 -3.52 31.20 -19.93
CA ILE A 43 -2.52 30.88 -18.90
C ILE A 43 -1.15 31.37 -19.41
N GLU A 44 -0.71 32.55 -18.97
CA GLU A 44 0.61 33.10 -19.31
C GLU A 44 1.72 32.26 -18.68
N ALA A 45 1.54 31.90 -17.40
CA ALA A 45 2.49 31.09 -16.66
C ALA A 45 1.77 30.14 -15.71
N ILE A 46 2.36 28.96 -15.52
CA ILE A 46 1.86 27.93 -14.61
C ILE A 46 3.00 27.33 -13.81
N ARG A 47 2.81 27.20 -12.50
CA ARG A 47 3.74 26.50 -11.61
C ARG A 47 3.01 25.46 -10.78
N TYR A 48 3.72 24.41 -10.39
CA TYR A 48 3.17 23.37 -9.55
C TYR A 48 4.10 22.98 -8.39
N GLN A 49 3.48 22.48 -7.33
CA GLN A 49 4.14 21.78 -6.24
C GLN A 49 3.47 20.43 -6.03
N VAL A 50 4.29 19.40 -5.77
CA VAL A 50 3.79 18.03 -5.56
C VAL A 50 4.46 17.44 -4.34
N PHE A 51 3.66 16.87 -3.45
CA PHE A 51 4.10 15.91 -2.46
C PHE A 51 3.58 14.53 -2.86
N GLY A 52 4.38 13.78 -3.61
CA GLY A 52 3.93 12.52 -4.21
C GLY A 52 5.01 11.75 -4.96
N CYS A 53 4.63 10.64 -5.59
CA CYS A 53 5.56 9.77 -6.30
C CYS A 53 6.01 10.38 -7.65
N GLY A 54 7.05 9.81 -8.26
CA GLY A 54 7.57 10.26 -9.56
C GLY A 54 6.53 10.30 -10.68
N PHE A 55 5.52 9.42 -10.66
CA PHE A 55 4.40 9.46 -11.60
C PHE A 55 3.51 10.69 -11.42
N THR A 56 3.31 11.13 -10.17
CA THR A 56 2.56 12.35 -9.85
C THR A 56 3.33 13.59 -10.32
N ILE A 57 4.64 13.62 -10.12
CA ILE A 57 5.51 14.70 -10.60
C ILE A 57 5.46 14.75 -12.14
N ALA A 58 5.57 13.61 -12.82
CA ALA A 58 5.49 13.54 -14.27
C ALA A 58 4.11 13.98 -14.80
N ALA A 59 3.02 13.54 -14.16
CA ALA A 59 1.67 13.96 -14.52
C ALA A 59 1.46 15.47 -14.35
N CYS A 60 1.96 16.07 -13.27
CA CYS A 60 1.86 17.51 -13.07
C CYS A 60 2.69 18.29 -14.08
N ALA A 61 3.91 17.82 -14.40
CA ALA A 61 4.74 18.41 -15.44
C ALA A 61 4.04 18.40 -16.81
N ALA A 62 3.48 17.25 -17.20
CA ALA A 62 2.75 17.11 -18.45
C ALA A 62 1.47 17.96 -18.48
N ALA A 63 0.69 17.99 -17.39
CA ALA A 63 -0.48 18.84 -17.29
C ALA A 63 -0.11 20.34 -17.39
N ALA A 64 0.99 20.74 -16.74
CA ALA A 64 1.50 22.11 -16.81
C ALA A 64 1.92 22.51 -18.23
N GLU A 65 2.65 21.62 -18.90
CA GLU A 65 3.09 21.82 -20.28
C GLU A 65 1.92 21.93 -21.27
N LEU A 66 0.90 21.09 -21.10
CA LEU A 66 -0.28 21.12 -21.95
C LEU A 66 -1.15 22.37 -21.71
N ALA A 67 -1.12 22.94 -20.51
CA ALA A 67 -1.97 24.07 -20.13
C ALA A 67 -1.32 25.45 -20.39
N GLU A 68 0.01 25.55 -20.33
CA GLU A 68 0.72 26.83 -20.53
C GLU A 68 0.44 27.40 -21.94
N GLY A 69 0.08 28.68 -22.00
CA GLY A 69 -0.33 29.40 -23.22
C GLY A 69 -1.75 29.11 -23.72
N GLN A 70 -2.47 28.14 -23.12
CA GLN A 70 -3.83 27.79 -23.53
C GLN A 70 -4.88 28.75 -22.95
N PRO A 71 -6.03 28.90 -23.62
CA PRO A 71 -7.21 29.54 -23.04
C PRO A 71 -7.69 28.80 -21.78
N LEU A 72 -8.28 29.52 -20.84
CA LEU A 72 -8.80 28.92 -19.60
C LEU A 72 -9.81 27.78 -19.86
N ASP A 73 -10.69 27.91 -20.85
CA ASP A 73 -11.66 26.87 -21.21
C ASP A 73 -11.00 25.60 -21.77
N ALA A 74 -9.89 25.75 -22.50
CA ALA A 74 -9.13 24.61 -23.00
C ALA A 74 -8.43 23.87 -21.86
N ALA A 75 -7.86 24.61 -20.91
CA ALA A 75 -7.25 24.04 -19.71
C ALA A 75 -8.28 23.34 -18.80
N LEU A 76 -9.51 23.86 -18.70
CA LEU A 76 -10.63 23.22 -17.99
C LEU A 76 -11.17 21.96 -18.68
N SER A 77 -10.91 21.80 -19.97
CA SER A 77 -11.33 20.64 -20.77
C SER A 77 -10.24 19.57 -20.86
N LEU A 78 -9.09 19.78 -20.23
CA LEU A 78 -7.97 18.84 -20.29
C LEU A 78 -8.33 17.53 -19.56
N ALA A 79 -8.33 16.42 -20.30
CA ALA A 79 -8.63 15.11 -19.73
C ALA A 79 -7.39 14.43 -19.15
N ALA A 80 -7.58 13.66 -18.07
CA ALA A 80 -6.51 12.82 -17.49
C ALA A 80 -5.96 11.80 -18.49
N ALA A 81 -6.80 11.29 -19.40
CA ALA A 81 -6.38 10.41 -20.49
C ALA A 81 -5.37 11.08 -21.42
N THR A 82 -5.53 12.37 -21.72
CA THR A 82 -4.58 13.13 -22.54
C THR A 82 -3.24 13.25 -21.84
N VAL A 83 -3.24 13.63 -20.56
CA VAL A 83 -2.01 13.69 -19.74
C VAL A 83 -1.32 12.32 -19.72
N ASN A 84 -2.10 11.24 -19.54
CA ASN A 84 -1.59 9.88 -19.54
C ASN A 84 -0.93 9.49 -20.88
N SER A 85 -1.57 9.83 -22.01
CA SER A 85 -1.03 9.60 -23.35
C SER A 85 0.24 10.40 -23.62
N THR A 86 0.32 11.65 -23.14
CA THR A 86 1.53 12.48 -23.25
C THR A 86 2.73 11.85 -22.54
N LEU A 87 2.49 11.10 -21.45
CA LEU A 87 3.53 10.37 -20.72
C LEU A 87 3.91 9.03 -21.37
N GLY A 88 3.31 8.65 -22.50
CA GLY A 88 3.48 7.33 -23.10
C GLY A 88 2.72 6.21 -22.38
N GLY A 89 1.81 6.57 -21.46
CA GLY A 89 1.04 5.65 -20.64
C GLY A 89 1.64 5.43 -19.24
N LEU A 90 0.78 5.54 -18.23
CA LEU A 90 1.03 5.19 -16.84
C LEU A 90 0.58 3.74 -16.59
N PRO A 91 1.25 3.01 -15.69
CA PRO A 91 0.73 1.74 -15.18
C PRO A 91 -0.70 1.88 -14.66
N ASP A 92 -1.52 0.83 -14.80
CA ASP A 92 -2.94 0.86 -14.45
C ASP A 92 -3.18 1.31 -13.00
N GLU A 93 -2.39 0.78 -12.07
CA GLU A 93 -2.40 1.14 -10.64
C GLU A 93 -2.03 2.61 -10.37
N ARG A 94 -1.52 3.36 -11.35
CA ARG A 94 -1.02 4.73 -11.21
C ARG A 94 -1.74 5.73 -12.10
N ARG A 95 -2.78 5.33 -12.84
CA ARG A 95 -3.58 6.23 -13.69
C ARG A 95 -4.19 7.40 -12.89
N TYR A 96 -4.50 7.19 -11.61
CA TYR A 96 -4.97 8.25 -10.72
C TYR A 96 -4.01 9.44 -10.60
N CYS A 97 -2.72 9.29 -10.90
CA CYS A 97 -1.76 10.39 -10.86
C CYS A 97 -2.11 11.48 -11.89
N ALA A 98 -2.61 11.08 -13.06
CA ALA A 98 -3.09 12.01 -14.08
C ALA A 98 -4.40 12.69 -13.66
N GLU A 99 -5.31 11.94 -13.05
CA GLU A 99 -6.57 12.49 -12.50
C GLU A 99 -6.26 13.55 -11.44
N LEU A 100 -5.33 13.25 -10.52
CA LEU A 100 -4.88 14.16 -9.46
C LEU A 100 -4.34 15.48 -10.00
N ALA A 101 -3.45 15.40 -10.99
CA ALA A 101 -2.88 16.57 -11.64
C ALA A 101 -3.96 17.42 -12.33
N VAL A 102 -4.85 16.78 -13.09
CA VAL A 102 -5.93 17.47 -13.82
C VAL A 102 -6.93 18.14 -12.88
N ALA A 103 -7.32 17.50 -11.77
CA ALA A 103 -8.24 18.13 -10.83
C ALA A 103 -7.64 19.36 -10.15
N ALA A 104 -6.36 19.31 -9.76
CA ALA A 104 -5.67 20.45 -9.19
C ALA A 104 -5.52 21.59 -10.22
N LEU A 105 -5.23 21.27 -11.48
CA LEU A 105 -5.23 22.24 -12.59
C LEU A 105 -6.62 22.87 -12.79
N HIS A 106 -7.68 22.06 -12.85
CA HIS A 106 -9.03 22.59 -13.03
C HIS A 106 -9.45 23.47 -11.84
N ALA A 107 -9.01 23.12 -10.62
CA ALA A 107 -9.23 23.93 -9.45
C ALA A 107 -8.51 25.29 -9.56
N SER A 108 -7.27 25.32 -10.08
CA SER A 108 -6.54 26.57 -10.23
C SER A 108 -7.13 27.47 -11.31
N VAL A 109 -7.68 26.89 -12.39
CA VAL A 109 -8.40 27.65 -13.41
C VAL A 109 -9.72 28.22 -12.88
N ARG A 110 -10.49 27.44 -12.10
CA ARG A 110 -11.69 27.97 -11.42
C ARG A 110 -11.34 29.09 -10.45
N SER A 111 -10.28 28.91 -9.67
CA SER A 111 -9.73 29.93 -8.76
C SER A 111 -9.39 31.23 -9.51
N ALA A 112 -8.81 31.14 -10.71
CA ALA A 112 -8.50 32.31 -11.54
C ALA A 112 -9.75 33.07 -12.03
N ARG A 113 -10.90 32.38 -12.17
CA ARG A 113 -12.17 33.00 -12.59
C ARG A 113 -12.94 33.61 -11.43
N ASP A 114 -13.02 32.87 -10.34
CA ASP A 114 -13.95 33.16 -9.23
C ASP A 114 -13.24 33.84 -8.04
N GLY A 115 -11.91 33.85 -8.02
CA GLY A 115 -11.08 34.33 -6.92
C GLY A 115 -10.98 33.35 -5.75
N GLY A 116 -9.89 33.47 -4.98
CA GLY A 116 -9.63 32.64 -3.79
C GLY A 116 -9.15 31.21 -4.10
N THR A 117 -8.46 30.58 -3.17
CA THR A 117 -7.91 29.23 -3.35
C THR A 117 -9.03 28.18 -3.40
N VAL A 118 -9.02 27.34 -4.45
CA VAL A 118 -10.00 26.25 -4.61
C VAL A 118 -9.36 24.92 -4.21
N GLN A 119 -9.94 24.27 -3.21
CA GLN A 119 -9.63 22.89 -2.85
C GLN A 119 -10.53 21.95 -3.64
N ALA A 120 -9.95 21.08 -4.46
CA ALA A 120 -10.68 19.98 -5.08
C ALA A 120 -10.50 18.71 -4.25
N SER A 121 -11.62 18.05 -3.94
CA SER A 121 -11.61 16.70 -3.41
C SER A 121 -11.62 15.72 -4.57
N LEU A 122 -10.49 15.06 -4.82
CA LEU A 122 -10.50 13.80 -5.53
C LEU A 122 -10.56 12.69 -4.48
N ASN A 123 -11.65 11.93 -4.51
CA ASN A 123 -11.56 10.52 -4.18
C ASN A 123 -11.08 9.86 -5.47
N PRO A 124 -9.77 9.60 -5.65
CA PRO A 124 -9.30 8.93 -6.85
C PRO A 124 -10.10 7.64 -6.99
N SER A 125 -10.76 7.47 -8.13
CA SER A 125 -11.55 6.29 -8.49
C SER A 125 -10.69 5.03 -8.71
N SER A 126 -9.56 4.92 -8.00
CA SER A 126 -8.65 3.75 -7.98
C SER A 126 -7.70 3.70 -6.78
N GLU A 127 -8.04 4.30 -5.63
CA GLU A 127 -7.87 3.54 -4.38
C GLU A 127 -9.22 2.87 -4.10
N GLU A 128 -9.66 1.92 -4.94
CA GLU A 128 -10.47 0.85 -4.36
C GLU A 128 -9.58 0.28 -3.27
N GLU A 129 -9.92 0.49 -1.99
CA GLU A 129 -9.29 -0.29 -0.95
C GLU A 129 -9.42 -1.74 -1.42
N PRO A 130 -8.28 -2.42 -1.71
CA PRO A 130 -8.33 -3.70 -2.37
C PRO A 130 -9.24 -4.60 -1.54
N SER A 131 -10.30 -5.12 -2.16
CA SER A 131 -11.30 -5.90 -1.45
C SER A 131 -10.61 -7.06 -0.73
N PRO A 132 -11.03 -7.39 0.50
CA PRO A 132 -10.41 -8.46 1.25
C PRO A 132 -10.53 -9.78 0.48
N ARG A 133 -9.45 -10.58 0.46
CA ARG A 133 -9.42 -11.87 -0.24
C ARG A 133 -10.35 -12.91 0.38
N VAL A 134 -10.72 -12.69 1.64
CA VAL A 134 -11.57 -13.55 2.46
C VAL A 134 -12.70 -12.69 2.98
N SER A 135 -13.90 -13.24 3.04
CA SER A 135 -15.05 -12.61 3.68
C SER A 135 -15.58 -13.49 4.80
N ALA A 136 -16.54 -12.99 5.58
CA ALA A 136 -17.24 -13.78 6.58
C ALA A 136 -18.00 -14.99 6.01
N ASP A 137 -18.15 -15.06 4.68
CA ASP A 137 -18.84 -16.14 3.97
C ASP A 137 -17.90 -17.23 3.45
N ASP A 138 -16.58 -17.04 3.56
CA ASP A 138 -15.60 -18.02 3.10
C ASP A 138 -15.75 -19.33 3.90
N PRO A 139 -15.84 -20.50 3.21
CA PRO A 139 -16.16 -21.77 3.85
C PRO A 139 -15.06 -22.27 4.80
N VAL A 140 -13.80 -21.94 4.53
CA VAL A 140 -12.67 -22.33 5.39
C VAL A 140 -12.61 -21.40 6.60
N TYR A 141 -12.73 -20.10 6.37
CA TYR A 141 -12.80 -19.10 7.44
C TYR A 141 -13.93 -19.40 8.44
N ARG A 142 -15.15 -19.67 7.94
CA ARG A 142 -16.29 -20.06 8.79
C ARG A 142 -16.03 -21.35 9.54
N ALA A 143 -15.55 -22.40 8.86
CA ALA A 143 -15.25 -23.67 9.53
C ALA A 143 -14.21 -23.50 10.67
N LEU A 144 -13.24 -22.61 10.50
CA LEU A 144 -12.26 -22.26 11.53
C LEU A 144 -12.93 -21.53 12.71
N LEU A 145 -13.71 -20.48 12.46
CA LEU A 145 -14.32 -19.70 13.53
C LEU A 145 -15.48 -20.41 14.24
N ASP A 146 -16.20 -21.28 13.56
CA ASP A 146 -17.29 -22.10 14.12
C ASP A 146 -16.77 -23.21 15.05
N SER A 147 -15.46 -23.50 15.03
CA SER A 147 -14.86 -24.44 15.99
C SER A 147 -14.93 -23.91 17.43
N PRO A 148 -14.97 -24.80 18.45
CA PRO A 148 -15.02 -24.38 19.85
C PRO A 148 -13.93 -23.36 20.21
N PRO A 149 -14.28 -22.21 20.83
CA PRO A 149 -13.30 -21.20 21.22
C PRO A 149 -12.39 -21.75 22.34
N PRO A 150 -11.06 -21.76 22.15
CA PRO A 150 -10.14 -22.14 23.21
C PRO A 150 -10.18 -21.15 24.38
N SER A 151 -10.03 -21.66 25.61
CA SER A 151 -9.91 -20.80 26.80
C SER A 151 -8.66 -19.92 26.73
N GLY A 152 -8.81 -18.62 27.00
CA GLY A 152 -7.70 -17.66 27.03
C GLY A 152 -7.24 -17.15 25.66
N ILE A 153 -7.91 -17.54 24.57
CA ILE A 153 -7.64 -17.04 23.21
C ILE A 153 -8.73 -16.04 22.82
N SER A 154 -8.33 -14.85 22.36
CA SER A 154 -9.29 -13.82 21.98
C SER A 154 -9.91 -14.06 20.60
N PRO A 155 -11.14 -13.58 20.35
CA PRO A 155 -11.75 -13.64 19.02
C PRO A 155 -10.90 -12.98 17.93
N GLU A 156 -10.20 -11.89 18.26
CA GLU A 156 -9.32 -11.17 17.33
C GLU A 156 -8.13 -12.01 16.88
N ASP A 157 -7.55 -12.82 17.76
CA ASP A 157 -6.43 -13.70 17.39
C ASP A 157 -6.92 -14.91 16.59
N ARG A 158 -8.13 -15.42 16.89
CA ARG A 158 -8.76 -16.44 16.04
C ARG A 158 -9.02 -15.90 14.64
N HIS A 159 -9.56 -14.69 14.52
CA HIS A 159 -9.73 -14.02 13.23
C HIS A 159 -8.38 -13.84 12.51
N LEU A 160 -7.36 -13.30 13.21
CA LEU A 160 -6.01 -13.06 12.67
C LEU A 160 -5.41 -14.30 12.02
N PHE A 161 -5.53 -15.48 12.65
CA PHE A 161 -4.97 -16.71 12.12
C PHE A 161 -5.91 -17.43 11.13
N ALA A 162 -7.22 -17.22 11.21
CA ALA A 162 -8.17 -17.83 10.29
C ALA A 162 -8.06 -17.24 8.87
N CYS A 163 -7.88 -15.92 8.78
CA CYS A 163 -7.73 -15.20 7.51
C CYS A 163 -6.60 -15.74 6.62
N PRO A 164 -5.33 -15.82 7.08
CA PRO A 164 -4.24 -16.32 6.24
C PRO A 164 -4.36 -17.82 5.96
N LEU A 165 -4.97 -18.62 6.85
CA LEU A 165 -5.28 -20.03 6.59
C LEU A 165 -6.30 -20.19 5.45
N ALA A 166 -7.38 -19.41 5.47
CA ALA A 166 -8.38 -19.42 4.40
C ALA A 166 -7.75 -19.03 3.05
N VAL A 167 -6.96 -17.95 3.04
CA VAL A 167 -6.17 -17.54 1.85
C VAL A 167 -5.28 -18.67 1.35
N ALA A 168 -4.46 -19.25 2.22
CA ALA A 168 -3.47 -20.25 1.85
C ALA A 168 -4.10 -21.57 1.39
N SER A 169 -5.24 -21.96 1.95
CA SER A 169 -5.97 -23.18 1.56
C SER A 169 -6.57 -23.11 0.14
N ALA A 170 -6.80 -21.89 -0.36
CA ALA A 170 -7.32 -21.66 -1.70
C ALA A 170 -6.21 -21.53 -2.77
N GLU A 171 -4.95 -21.46 -2.36
CA GLU A 171 -3.77 -21.33 -3.23
C GLU A 171 -3.29 -22.71 -3.75
N PRO A 172 -2.58 -22.78 -4.89
CA PRO A 172 -2.09 -24.05 -5.46
C PRO A 172 -0.86 -24.62 -4.73
N TYR A 173 -0.63 -24.20 -3.49
CA TYR A 173 0.56 -24.52 -2.68
C TYR A 173 0.16 -25.37 -1.48
N ASP A 174 1.13 -26.07 -0.88
CA ASP A 174 0.94 -26.58 0.47
C ASP A 174 0.66 -25.42 1.45
N THR A 175 -0.33 -25.58 2.31
CA THR A 175 -0.78 -24.51 3.21
C THR A 175 0.25 -24.14 4.25
N ALA A 176 1.03 -25.10 4.77
CA ALA A 176 2.10 -24.79 5.71
C ALA A 176 3.21 -24.01 4.99
N GLU A 177 3.65 -24.49 3.82
CA GLU A 177 4.68 -23.83 3.02
C GLU A 177 4.27 -22.41 2.60
N ALA A 178 3.04 -22.23 2.13
CA ALA A 178 2.52 -20.93 1.72
C ALA A 178 2.51 -19.94 2.90
N LEU A 179 2.34 -20.41 4.13
CA LEU A 179 2.37 -19.60 5.34
C LEU A 179 3.77 -19.46 5.94
N GLY A 180 4.78 -20.04 5.30
CA GLY A 180 6.14 -20.09 5.83
C GLY A 180 6.22 -20.86 7.14
N LEU A 181 5.33 -21.81 7.38
CA LEU A 181 5.28 -22.67 8.56
C LEU A 181 5.77 -24.08 8.21
N THR A 182 6.30 -24.79 9.19
CA THR A 182 6.47 -26.24 9.10
C THR A 182 5.12 -26.95 9.31
N PRO A 183 4.96 -28.20 8.84
CA PRO A 183 3.75 -28.99 9.11
C PRO A 183 3.42 -29.12 10.60
N GLN A 184 4.45 -29.22 11.45
CA GLN A 184 4.29 -29.30 12.91
C GLN A 184 3.82 -27.97 13.51
N GLU A 185 4.34 -26.83 13.02
CA GLU A 185 3.87 -25.50 13.43
C GLU A 185 2.42 -25.27 13.01
N LEU A 186 2.04 -25.65 11.78
CA LEU A 186 0.66 -25.56 11.32
C LEU A 186 -0.27 -26.41 12.19
N ALA A 187 0.08 -27.66 12.46
CA ALA A 187 -0.71 -28.53 13.33
C ALA A 187 -0.86 -27.96 14.75
N SER A 188 0.21 -27.36 15.29
CA SER A 188 0.22 -26.73 16.61
C SER A 188 -0.64 -25.47 16.65
N LEU A 189 -0.61 -24.66 15.59
CA LEU A 189 -1.45 -23.48 15.43
C LEU A 189 -2.93 -23.88 15.37
N LEU A 190 -3.30 -24.86 14.55
CA LEU A 190 -4.68 -25.36 14.45
C LEU A 190 -5.18 -25.88 15.80
N LYS A 191 -4.36 -26.67 16.50
CA LYS A 191 -4.70 -27.16 17.84
C LYS A 191 -4.90 -26.04 18.86
N THR A 192 -4.13 -24.95 18.74
CA THR A 192 -4.15 -23.82 19.68
C THR A 192 -5.35 -22.91 19.45
N TYR A 193 -5.65 -22.56 18.20
CA TYR A 193 -6.65 -21.53 17.85
C TYR A 193 -7.99 -22.09 17.36
N PHE A 194 -7.99 -23.32 16.83
CA PHE A 194 -9.13 -23.93 16.14
C PHE A 194 -9.32 -25.41 16.52
N PRO A 195 -9.46 -25.73 17.82
CA PRO A 195 -9.57 -27.11 18.29
C PRO A 195 -10.81 -27.77 17.70
N GLY A 196 -10.67 -29.00 17.21
CA GLY A 196 -11.77 -29.76 16.62
C GLY A 196 -12.06 -29.47 15.15
N VAL A 197 -11.33 -28.55 14.50
CA VAL A 197 -11.34 -28.43 13.04
C VAL A 197 -10.66 -29.65 12.43
N ASP A 198 -11.29 -30.22 11.41
CA ASP A 198 -10.67 -31.23 10.56
C ASP A 198 -9.53 -30.59 9.75
N PRO A 199 -8.26 -31.01 9.94
CA PRO A 199 -7.12 -30.46 9.20
C PRO A 199 -7.28 -30.53 7.68
N ALA A 200 -8.09 -31.46 7.15
CA ALA A 200 -8.36 -31.52 5.72
C ALA A 200 -9.10 -30.28 5.18
N ARG A 201 -9.78 -29.50 6.05
CA ARG A 201 -10.45 -28.24 5.69
C ARG A 201 -9.48 -27.12 5.32
N VAL A 202 -8.26 -27.18 5.85
CA VAL A 202 -7.19 -26.21 5.58
C VAL A 202 -6.06 -26.83 4.77
N ALA A 203 -6.20 -28.09 4.33
CA ALA A 203 -5.23 -28.71 3.45
C ALA A 203 -5.34 -28.12 2.04
N ALA A 204 -4.23 -28.14 1.30
CA ALA A 204 -4.21 -27.77 -0.11
C ALA A 204 -5.27 -28.55 -0.91
N ARG A 205 -5.87 -27.91 -1.91
CA ARG A 205 -6.92 -28.55 -2.73
C ARG A 205 -6.40 -29.85 -3.37
N PRO A 206 -7.14 -30.97 -3.24
CA PRO A 206 -6.78 -32.21 -3.90
C PRO A 206 -6.80 -32.05 -5.42
N GLY A 207 -5.71 -32.44 -6.11
CA GLY A 207 -5.66 -32.53 -7.58
C GLY A 207 -4.83 -31.46 -8.29
N SER A 208 -4.26 -30.47 -7.59
CA SER A 208 -3.22 -29.60 -8.16
C SER A 208 -1.84 -30.26 -8.03
N VAL A 209 -1.01 -30.15 -9.07
CA VAL A 209 0.43 -30.42 -8.93
C VAL A 209 0.96 -29.41 -7.91
N PRO A 210 1.65 -29.83 -6.83
CA PRO A 210 2.13 -28.89 -5.82
C PRO A 210 3.11 -27.90 -6.46
N GLU A 211 2.69 -26.64 -6.58
CA GLU A 211 3.60 -25.56 -6.94
C GLU A 211 4.37 -25.12 -5.69
N THR A 212 5.54 -24.49 -5.88
CA THR A 212 6.27 -23.88 -4.78
C THR A 212 5.80 -22.45 -4.58
N PRO A 213 5.45 -22.02 -3.34
CA PRO A 213 5.06 -20.64 -3.09
C PRO A 213 6.22 -19.67 -3.34
N PRO A 214 5.93 -18.37 -3.57
CA PRO A 214 6.97 -17.34 -3.68
C PRO A 214 7.89 -17.35 -2.44
N ALA A 215 9.20 -17.37 -2.68
CA ALA A 215 10.18 -17.41 -1.59
C ALA A 215 10.11 -16.15 -0.71
N ALA A 216 9.96 -16.36 0.59
CA ALA A 216 10.02 -15.28 1.57
C ALA A 216 11.39 -14.61 1.57
N ASN A 217 11.44 -13.28 1.73
CA ASN A 217 12.70 -12.56 1.86
C ASN A 217 13.32 -12.86 3.23
N VAL A 218 14.52 -13.46 3.22
CA VAL A 218 15.24 -13.89 4.43
C VAL A 218 15.58 -12.74 5.37
N ASP A 219 15.84 -11.54 4.83
CA ASP A 219 16.14 -10.35 5.62
C ASP A 219 14.89 -9.80 6.32
N ILE A 220 13.72 -9.86 5.65
CA ILE A 220 12.43 -9.52 6.28
C ILE A 220 12.16 -10.47 7.44
N LEU A 221 12.37 -11.78 7.24
CA LEU A 221 12.19 -12.76 8.31
C LEU A 221 13.14 -12.47 9.49
N ALA A 222 14.41 -12.16 9.22
CA ALA A 222 15.37 -11.79 10.25
C ALA A 222 14.99 -10.50 10.99
N ILE A 223 14.44 -9.49 10.30
CA ILE A 223 13.89 -8.29 10.92
C ILE A 223 12.74 -8.67 11.86
N LEU A 224 11.75 -9.43 11.39
CA LEU A 224 10.60 -9.82 12.19
C LEU A 224 11.03 -10.63 13.43
N PHE A 225 11.98 -11.56 13.27
CA PHE A 225 12.53 -12.34 14.38
C PHE A 225 13.27 -11.48 15.40
N SER A 226 13.96 -10.42 14.97
CA SER A 226 14.59 -9.47 15.90
C SER A 226 13.60 -8.69 16.78
N HIS A 227 12.30 -8.75 16.47
CA HIS A 227 11.23 -8.11 17.23
C HIS A 227 10.37 -9.09 18.04
N LEU A 228 10.73 -10.37 18.11
CA LEU A 228 9.96 -11.36 18.87
C LEU A 228 9.97 -11.04 20.37
N PRO A 229 8.79 -10.89 21.01
CA PRO A 229 8.71 -10.76 22.45
C PRO A 229 9.05 -12.09 23.13
N LYS A 230 9.54 -11.98 24.37
CA LYS A 230 9.85 -13.12 25.24
C LYS A 230 8.92 -13.16 26.44
N ASP A 231 8.59 -14.36 26.91
CA ASP A 231 7.84 -14.59 28.14
C ASP A 231 8.71 -14.33 29.40
N GLY A 232 8.12 -14.50 30.58
CA GLY A 232 8.83 -14.31 31.86
C GLY A 232 10.00 -15.27 32.08
N ASN A 233 10.12 -16.34 31.28
CA ASN A 233 11.21 -17.30 31.29
C ASN A 233 12.22 -17.06 30.16
N GLY A 234 12.08 -15.98 29.41
CA GLY A 234 12.96 -15.64 28.30
C GLY A 234 12.72 -16.44 27.01
N ARG A 235 11.64 -17.20 26.91
CA ARG A 235 11.25 -17.97 25.70
C ARG A 235 10.44 -17.10 24.76
N GLU A 236 10.64 -17.26 23.45
CA GLU A 236 9.85 -16.53 22.46
C GLU A 236 8.36 -16.88 22.56
N ILE A 237 7.50 -15.87 22.45
CA ILE A 237 6.06 -16.08 22.46
C ILE A 237 5.65 -16.75 21.14
N GLN A 238 5.10 -17.95 21.22
CA GLN A 238 4.81 -18.80 20.05
C GLN A 238 3.87 -18.15 19.03
N SER A 239 2.85 -17.41 19.47
CA SER A 239 1.93 -16.72 18.57
C SER A 239 2.61 -15.60 17.78
N ALA A 240 3.57 -14.90 18.39
CA ALA A 240 4.39 -13.91 17.69
C ALA A 240 5.33 -14.55 16.67
N LEU A 241 5.89 -15.72 16.98
CA LEU A 241 6.73 -16.48 16.04
C LEU A 241 5.93 -16.93 14.81
N TRP A 242 4.73 -17.49 15.01
CA TRP A 242 3.85 -17.86 13.90
C TRP A 242 3.47 -16.64 13.06
N LEU A 243 3.08 -15.54 13.70
CA LEU A 243 2.76 -14.30 12.97
C LEU A 243 3.95 -13.78 12.17
N ALA A 244 5.16 -13.78 12.73
CA ALA A 244 6.37 -13.33 12.04
C ALA A 244 6.65 -14.15 10.77
N ARG A 245 6.54 -15.48 10.84
CA ARG A 245 6.69 -16.36 9.67
C ARG A 245 5.64 -16.07 8.60
N ILE A 246 4.37 -15.97 9.01
CA ILE A 246 3.25 -15.68 8.10
C ILE A 246 3.44 -14.31 7.43
N LEU A 247 3.80 -13.27 8.19
CA LEU A 247 4.06 -11.93 7.64
C LEU A 247 5.18 -11.95 6.59
N ALA A 248 6.27 -12.68 6.84
CA ALA A 248 7.38 -12.80 5.89
C ALA A 248 6.96 -13.51 4.60
N ALA A 249 6.21 -14.62 4.71
CA ALA A 249 5.69 -15.36 3.57
C ALA A 249 4.71 -14.51 2.75
N ARG A 250 3.73 -13.89 3.43
CA ARG A 250 2.71 -13.05 2.79
C ARG A 250 3.29 -11.77 2.18
N ALA A 251 4.41 -11.26 2.69
CA ALA A 251 5.12 -10.13 2.11
C ALA A 251 5.75 -10.41 0.73
N ALA A 252 5.94 -11.69 0.36
CA ALA A 252 6.47 -12.08 -0.96
C ALA A 252 5.44 -11.91 -2.09
N HIS A 253 4.14 -11.92 -1.78
CA HIS A 253 3.08 -11.73 -2.77
C HIS A 253 2.94 -10.26 -3.19
N PRO A 254 2.48 -9.95 -4.42
CA PRO A 254 2.23 -8.58 -4.85
C PRO A 254 1.13 -7.89 -4.00
N GLY A 255 1.04 -6.56 -4.10
CA GLY A 255 0.00 -5.78 -3.43
C GLY A 255 0.22 -5.56 -1.92
N HIS A 256 -0.89 -5.27 -1.22
CA HIS A 256 -0.92 -4.87 0.18
C HIS A 256 -0.84 -6.07 1.13
N LEU A 257 -0.02 -5.96 2.18
CA LEU A 257 0.21 -7.07 3.12
C LEU A 257 -1.07 -7.50 3.86
N TRP A 258 -1.96 -6.58 4.23
CA TRP A 258 -3.20 -6.94 4.93
C TRP A 258 -4.15 -7.76 4.04
N VAL A 259 -4.19 -7.46 2.73
CA VAL A 259 -4.92 -8.24 1.72
C VAL A 259 -4.28 -9.60 1.53
N ALA A 260 -2.94 -9.65 1.45
CA ALA A 260 -2.21 -10.92 1.35
C ALA A 260 -2.42 -11.81 2.57
N MET A 261 -2.66 -11.22 3.75
CA MET A 261 -3.05 -11.91 4.99
C MET A 261 -4.53 -12.32 5.02
N GLY A 262 -5.35 -11.88 4.08
CA GLY A 262 -6.79 -12.15 4.05
C GLY A 262 -7.61 -11.37 5.09
N LEU A 263 -7.03 -10.33 5.71
CA LEU A 263 -7.72 -9.50 6.70
C LEU A 263 -8.82 -8.68 6.02
N PHE A 264 -9.88 -8.36 6.76
CA PHE A 264 -11.06 -7.68 6.23
C PHE A 264 -10.80 -6.18 6.09
N GLU A 265 -10.03 -5.61 7.02
CA GLU A 265 -9.71 -4.21 7.02
C GLU A 265 -8.23 -3.96 7.33
N ARG A 266 -7.68 -2.90 6.73
CA ARG A 266 -6.30 -2.49 6.95
C ARG A 266 -5.91 -2.29 8.43
N PRO A 267 -6.75 -1.68 9.31
CA PRO A 267 -6.39 -1.48 10.72
C PRO A 267 -6.13 -2.78 11.49
N GLU A 268 -6.74 -3.90 11.09
CA GLU A 268 -6.59 -5.20 11.74
C GLU A 268 -5.14 -5.69 11.74
N LEU A 269 -4.42 -5.50 10.62
CA LEU A 269 -3.00 -5.85 10.53
C LEU A 269 -2.17 -5.03 11.54
N THR A 270 -2.49 -3.76 11.70
CA THR A 270 -1.79 -2.87 12.62
C THR A 270 -2.09 -3.24 14.07
N ALA A 271 -3.34 -3.61 14.37
CA ALA A 271 -3.72 -4.11 15.69
C ALA A 271 -3.01 -5.43 16.03
N ALA A 272 -2.94 -6.37 15.08
CA ALA A 272 -2.23 -7.64 15.24
C ALA A 272 -0.73 -7.43 15.50
N ILE A 273 -0.07 -6.58 14.72
CA ILE A 273 1.36 -6.28 14.91
C ILE A 273 1.60 -5.58 16.25
N ARG A 274 0.73 -4.65 16.68
CA ARG A 274 0.83 -4.03 18.02
C ARG A 274 0.73 -5.05 19.15
N ARG A 275 -0.15 -6.05 19.00
CA ARG A 275 -0.38 -7.08 20.03
C ARG A 275 0.75 -8.09 20.11
N HIS A 276 1.22 -8.61 18.97
CA HIS A 276 2.16 -9.73 18.92
C HIS A 276 3.62 -9.31 18.69
N LEU A 277 3.87 -8.14 18.09
CA LEU A 277 5.21 -7.62 17.79
C LEU A 277 5.31 -6.15 18.26
N PRO A 278 5.13 -5.85 19.56
CA PRO A 278 4.98 -4.49 20.06
C PRO A 278 6.21 -3.61 19.80
N SER A 279 7.43 -4.18 19.81
CA SER A 279 8.65 -3.44 19.50
C SER A 279 8.74 -3.05 18.01
N LEU A 280 8.25 -3.90 17.10
CA LEU A 280 8.12 -3.58 15.68
C LEU A 280 7.08 -2.48 15.47
N ALA A 281 5.97 -2.56 16.20
CA ALA A 281 4.93 -1.54 16.20
C ALA A 281 5.46 -0.16 16.61
N ALA A 282 6.22 -0.11 17.70
CA ALA A 282 6.87 1.10 18.19
C ALA A 282 7.91 1.65 17.20
N ALA A 283 8.67 0.76 16.54
CA ALA A 283 9.68 1.17 15.56
C ALA A 283 9.07 1.83 14.31
N ASN A 284 7.85 1.47 13.92
CA ASN A 284 7.09 2.11 12.84
C ASN A 284 6.24 3.32 13.32
N HIS A 285 6.84 4.20 14.13
CA HIS A 285 6.18 5.36 14.75
C HIS A 285 5.59 6.36 13.73
N GLN A 286 6.11 6.41 12.50
CA GLN A 286 5.61 7.26 11.42
C GLN A 286 4.41 6.67 10.67
N GLY A 287 3.93 5.48 11.06
CA GLY A 287 2.73 4.88 10.47
C GLY A 287 2.88 4.47 8.99
N MET A 288 4.08 4.07 8.57
CA MET A 288 4.30 3.59 7.21
C MET A 288 3.46 2.32 6.94
N ARG A 289 3.03 2.13 5.68
CA ARG A 289 2.41 0.87 5.23
C ARG A 289 3.37 -0.29 5.55
N TRP A 290 2.89 -1.34 6.24
CA TRP A 290 3.73 -2.39 6.84
C TRP A 290 4.72 -3.05 5.88
N LYS A 291 4.27 -3.42 4.68
CA LYS A 291 5.17 -4.00 3.67
C LYS A 291 6.29 -3.03 3.31
N ARG A 292 5.95 -1.77 3.00
CA ARG A 292 6.93 -0.72 2.70
C ARG A 292 7.90 -0.51 3.85
N TYR A 293 7.41 -0.51 5.09
CA TYR A 293 8.25 -0.40 6.29
C TYR A 293 9.28 -1.53 6.36
N LEU A 294 8.84 -2.79 6.23
CA LEU A 294 9.72 -3.97 6.31
C LEU A 294 10.79 -3.95 5.22
N PHE A 295 10.43 -3.64 3.97
CA PHE A 295 11.41 -3.54 2.88
C PHE A 295 12.37 -2.37 3.05
N LYS A 296 11.92 -1.22 3.58
CA LYS A 296 12.82 -0.12 3.94
C LYS A 296 13.85 -0.56 4.98
N GLN A 297 13.44 -1.30 6.01
CA GLN A 297 14.36 -1.82 7.03
C GLN A 297 15.42 -2.75 6.43
N VAL A 298 15.07 -3.55 5.42
CA VAL A 298 16.06 -4.38 4.70
C VAL A 298 17.09 -3.49 3.99
N CYS A 299 16.64 -2.49 3.22
CA CYS A 299 17.54 -1.57 2.51
C CYS A 299 18.46 -0.78 3.46
N ASP A 300 17.94 -0.36 4.60
CA ASP A 300 18.71 0.36 5.62
C ASP A 300 19.83 -0.54 6.19
N ARG A 301 19.54 -1.84 6.43
CA ARG A 301 20.51 -2.82 6.99
C ARG A 301 21.59 -3.24 6.00
N THR A 302 21.31 -3.27 4.70
CA THR A 302 22.31 -3.63 3.66
C THR A 302 23.20 -2.44 3.25
N GLY A 303 23.20 -1.35 4.01
CA GLY A 303 24.05 -0.18 3.78
C GLY A 303 23.65 0.59 2.52
N GLY A 304 22.36 0.63 2.19
CA GLY A 304 21.84 1.32 1.00
C GLY A 304 22.15 0.61 -0.32
N ARG A 305 22.87 -0.53 -0.31
CA ARG A 305 23.07 -1.34 -1.52
C ARG A 305 21.84 -2.22 -1.76
N MET A 306 21.02 -1.74 -2.70
CA MET A 306 20.01 -2.41 -3.52
C MET A 306 19.69 -3.87 -3.11
N CYS A 307 18.63 -4.04 -2.34
CA CYS A 307 17.99 -5.34 -2.15
C CYS A 307 17.33 -5.75 -3.47
N LYS A 308 17.78 -6.86 -4.07
CA LYS A 308 17.13 -7.47 -5.24
C LYS A 308 15.90 -8.23 -4.78
N SER A 309 14.80 -7.52 -4.53
CA SER A 309 13.49 -8.18 -4.52
C SER A 309 13.23 -8.71 -5.94
N PRO A 310 12.81 -9.98 -6.11
CA PRO A 310 12.69 -10.62 -7.43
C PRO A 310 11.71 -9.91 -8.39
N ASN A 311 10.83 -9.05 -7.86
CA ASN A 311 9.84 -8.29 -8.63
C ASN A 311 10.13 -6.77 -8.70
N CYS A 312 11.34 -6.32 -8.33
CA CYS A 312 11.66 -4.88 -8.34
C CYS A 312 11.55 -4.23 -9.72
N GLY A 313 11.88 -4.95 -10.81
CA GLY A 313 11.85 -4.40 -12.18
C GLY A 313 10.46 -3.97 -12.68
N ILE A 314 9.40 -4.36 -11.96
CA ILE A 314 7.99 -4.05 -12.26
C ILE A 314 7.30 -3.40 -11.04
N CYS A 315 8.04 -3.15 -9.97
CA CYS A 315 7.50 -2.55 -8.74
C CYS A 315 7.25 -1.06 -8.98
N SER A 316 6.01 -0.62 -8.81
CA SER A 316 5.63 0.79 -8.98
C SER A 316 6.25 1.75 -7.94
N ASP A 317 6.88 1.21 -6.89
CA ASP A 317 7.65 1.96 -5.91
C ASP A 317 9.18 1.96 -6.20
N TYR A 318 9.64 1.37 -7.32
CA TYR A 318 11.06 1.31 -7.69
C TYR A 318 11.73 2.70 -7.71
N ALA A 319 11.08 3.71 -8.31
CA ALA A 319 11.61 5.07 -8.37
C ALA A 319 11.70 5.77 -6.99
N LEU A 320 10.96 5.30 -5.99
CA LEU A 320 11.06 5.78 -4.60
C LEU A 320 12.20 5.10 -3.83
N CYS A 321 12.57 3.89 -4.25
CA CYS A 321 13.70 3.15 -3.71
C CYS A 321 15.04 3.49 -4.39
N PHE A 322 15.01 4.02 -5.62
CA PHE A 322 16.18 4.23 -6.48
C PHE A 322 16.15 5.56 -7.26
N GLY A 323 15.63 6.64 -6.66
CA GLY A 323 15.76 7.99 -7.23
C GLY A 323 17.24 8.39 -7.38
N PRO A 324 17.61 9.26 -8.34
CA PRO A 324 19.00 9.66 -8.52
C PRO A 324 19.54 10.38 -7.28
N ASP A 325 20.81 10.12 -6.96
CA ASP A 325 21.57 10.72 -5.85
C ASP A 325 21.54 12.26 -5.87
#